data_AF-A0A821QWM0-F1
#
_entry.id   AF-A0A821QWM0-F1
#
_cell.length_a   1.000
_cell.length_b   1.000
_cell.length_c   1.000
_cell.angle_alpha   90.00
_cell.angle_beta   90.00
_cell.angle_gamma   90.00
#
_symmetry.space_group_name_H-M   'P 1'
#
loop_
_entity.id
_entity.type
_entity.pdbx_description
1 polymer ?
#
loop_
_entity_poly.entity_id
_entity_poly.type
_entity_poly.pdbx_seq_one_letter_code
_entity_poly.pdbx_strand_id
1 'polypeptide(L)'
;SSSSRTIIIHELEPCLNSSRLCLSNFLWSKYLSQIDERSVSDEFFDHYLASIESGFEIDMKLEYCYDIQRDLYWLTQIQLISHSLILLHYVGLPDDDTSNDFWAYIYGQRCHPIGWCKENSKLMLPPPIVTKRAIQQITLHNNHTTSNGNDKQSNMIKGDTNNITQTPPAYLFDKVNNFAT
;
A
#
# COMPACT_ATOMS: atom_id res chain seq x y z
N SER A 1 0.73 1.05 -46.94
CA SER A 1 1.68 2.12 -46.61
C SER A 1 1.67 2.31 -45.11
N SER A 2 2.74 1.94 -44.42
CA SER A 2 2.81 2.10 -42.96
C SER A 2 3.17 3.56 -42.65
N SER A 3 2.18 4.34 -42.21
CA SER A 3 2.39 5.72 -41.79
C SER A 3 2.99 5.71 -40.39
N SER A 4 4.32 5.66 -40.28
CA SER A 4 5.01 5.90 -39.02
C SER A 4 4.70 7.33 -38.55
N ARG A 5 3.82 7.46 -37.57
CA ARG A 5 3.60 8.72 -36.85
C ARG A 5 4.71 8.82 -35.80
N THR A 6 5.72 9.63 -36.09
CA THR A 6 6.76 10.00 -35.13
C THR A 6 6.12 10.83 -34.02
N ILE A 7 6.19 10.35 -32.78
CA ILE A 7 5.87 11.17 -31.60
C ILE A 7 7.05 12.10 -31.39
N ILE A 8 6.89 13.37 -31.73
CA ILE A 8 7.88 14.40 -31.38
C ILE A 8 7.58 14.84 -29.96
N ILE A 9 8.44 14.45 -29.02
CA ILE A 9 8.42 15.05 -27.68
C ILE A 9 9.05 16.43 -27.84
N HIS A 10 8.22 17.47 -27.90
CA HIS A 10 8.70 18.82 -27.69
C HIS A 10 9.19 18.89 -26.24
N GLU A 11 10.49 19.11 -26.06
CA GLU A 11 11.03 19.50 -24.77
C GLU A 11 10.30 20.78 -24.37
N LEU A 12 9.39 20.64 -23.40
CA LEU A 12 8.55 21.72 -22.93
C LEU A 12 9.44 22.69 -22.17
N GLU A 13 10.03 23.66 -22.87
CA GLU A 13 10.43 24.89 -22.22
C GLU A 13 9.15 25.49 -21.65
N PRO A 14 8.93 25.48 -20.32
CA PRO A 14 7.78 26.15 -19.76
C PRO A 14 7.89 27.59 -20.24
N CYS A 15 6.82 28.14 -20.82
CA CYS A 15 6.78 29.54 -21.22
C CYS A 15 6.85 30.41 -19.96
N LEU A 16 8.04 30.49 -19.35
CA LEU A 16 8.40 31.30 -18.21
C LEU A 16 8.61 32.72 -18.71
N ASN A 17 7.56 33.30 -19.29
CA ASN A 17 7.49 34.75 -19.32
C ASN A 17 7.22 35.22 -17.90
N SER A 18 8.34 35.56 -17.27
CA SER A 18 8.54 36.19 -15.99
C SER A 18 7.45 37.21 -15.65
N SER A 19 6.39 36.78 -14.96
CA SER A 19 5.86 37.41 -13.75
C SER A 19 4.52 36.77 -13.34
N ARG A 20 4.52 36.12 -12.17
CA ARG A 20 3.33 35.69 -11.39
C ARG A 20 2.45 34.58 -11.99
N LEU A 21 2.94 33.34 -11.97
CA LEU A 21 2.04 32.21 -11.75
C LEU A 21 2.67 31.29 -10.71
N CYS A 22 1.98 31.16 -9.58
CA CYS A 22 2.22 30.11 -8.62
C CYS A 22 2.02 28.76 -9.33
N LEU A 23 2.96 27.82 -9.19
CA LEU A 23 2.79 26.43 -9.68
C LEU A 23 1.51 25.75 -9.16
N SER A 24 0.86 26.32 -8.13
CA SER A 24 -0.41 25.81 -7.58
C SER A 24 -1.62 25.97 -8.52
N ASN A 25 -1.54 26.80 -9.56
CA ASN A 25 -2.67 27.09 -10.46
C ASN A 25 -2.37 26.76 -11.93
N PHE A 26 -1.62 25.67 -12.18
CA PHE A 26 -1.48 25.17 -13.55
C PHE A 26 -2.79 24.51 -14.01
N LEU A 27 -3.31 24.97 -15.15
CA LEU A 27 -4.54 24.45 -15.74
C LEU A 27 -4.23 23.91 -17.15
N TRP A 28 -4.31 22.59 -17.32
CA TRP A 28 -4.09 21.92 -18.61
C TRP A 28 -4.94 22.49 -19.73
N SER A 29 -6.22 22.79 -19.45
CA SER A 29 -7.14 23.38 -20.43
C SER A 29 -6.65 24.72 -20.98
N LYS A 30 -6.11 25.59 -20.12
CA LYS A 30 -5.54 26.89 -20.52
C LYS A 30 -4.26 26.71 -21.31
N TYR A 31 -3.39 25.79 -20.88
CA TYR A 31 -2.12 25.51 -21.55
C TYR A 31 -2.34 24.96 -22.97
N LEU A 32 -3.18 23.93 -23.12
CA LEU A 32 -3.50 23.32 -24.42
C LEU A 32 -4.14 24.34 -25.38
N SER A 33 -5.02 25.21 -24.88
CA SER A 33 -5.59 26.30 -25.67
C SER A 33 -4.55 27.33 -26.12
N GLN A 34 -3.47 27.55 -25.37
CA GLN A 34 -2.42 28.51 -25.75
C GLN A 34 -1.52 27.98 -26.86
N ILE A 35 -1.30 26.67 -26.91
CA ILE A 35 -0.48 26.02 -27.95
C ILE A 35 -1.31 25.48 -29.12
N ASP A 36 -2.62 25.75 -29.14
CA ASP A 36 -3.59 25.22 -30.12
C ASP A 36 -3.56 23.69 -30.27
N GLU A 37 -3.30 23.00 -29.15
CA GLU A 37 -3.29 21.54 -29.09
C GLU A 37 -4.53 21.01 -28.38
N ARG A 38 -4.79 19.71 -28.56
CA ARG A 38 -5.89 18.99 -27.90
C ARG A 38 -5.37 17.86 -27.04
N SER A 39 -6.02 17.62 -25.91
CA SER A 39 -5.77 16.43 -25.13
C SER A 39 -6.16 15.20 -25.95
N VAL A 40 -5.36 14.14 -25.82
CA VAL A 40 -5.74 12.82 -26.33
C VAL A 40 -6.96 12.34 -25.54
N SER A 41 -7.94 11.73 -26.21
CA SER A 41 -9.11 11.14 -25.54
C SER A 41 -8.67 10.01 -24.60
N ASP A 42 -9.34 9.89 -23.45
CA ASP A 42 -9.08 8.82 -22.49
C ASP A 42 -9.28 7.41 -23.10
N GLU A 43 -10.09 7.32 -24.16
CA GLU A 43 -10.34 6.10 -24.94
C GLU A 43 -9.10 5.52 -25.65
N PHE A 44 -8.04 6.31 -25.83
CA PHE A 44 -6.76 5.83 -26.37
C PHE A 44 -5.85 5.21 -25.29
N PHE A 45 -6.27 5.24 -24.03
CA PHE A 45 -5.53 4.71 -22.90
C PHE A 45 -6.25 3.48 -22.34
N ASP A 46 -5.95 2.30 -22.90
CA ASP A 46 -6.55 1.02 -22.47
C ASP A 46 -6.46 0.81 -20.94
N HIS A 47 -5.40 1.31 -20.30
CA HIS A 47 -5.18 1.23 -18.86
C HIS A 47 -6.16 2.05 -18.00
N TYR A 48 -6.82 3.05 -18.57
CA TYR A 48 -7.86 3.84 -17.90
C TYR A 48 -9.15 3.02 -17.76
N LEU A 49 -9.60 2.37 -18.85
CA LEU A 49 -10.76 1.46 -18.82
C LEU A 49 -10.52 0.27 -17.90
N ALA A 50 -9.29 -0.25 -17.92
CA ALA A 50 -8.84 -1.33 -17.06
C ALA A 50 -9.07 -1.03 -15.55
N SER A 51 -8.78 0.21 -15.13
CA SER A 51 -9.05 0.68 -13.76
C SER A 51 -10.53 0.56 -13.37
N ILE A 52 -11.41 1.03 -14.26
CA ILE A 52 -12.87 1.04 -14.07
C ILE A 52 -13.40 -0.39 -14.00
N GLU A 53 -12.88 -1.28 -14.85
CA GLU A 53 -13.31 -2.68 -14.91
C GLU A 53 -12.77 -3.56 -13.78
N SER A 54 -11.76 -3.09 -13.02
CA SER A 54 -11.10 -3.90 -12.00
C SER A 54 -12.01 -4.29 -10.81
N GLY A 55 -13.06 -3.50 -10.54
CA GLY A 55 -13.96 -3.71 -9.41
C GLY A 55 -13.35 -3.40 -8.03
N PHE A 56 -12.13 -2.84 -7.99
CA PHE A 56 -11.52 -2.38 -6.75
C PHE A 56 -12.12 -1.05 -6.30
N GLU A 57 -12.32 -0.91 -4.99
CA GLU A 57 -12.72 0.33 -4.35
C GLU A 57 -11.72 0.70 -3.24
N ILE A 58 -11.64 2.00 -2.94
CA ILE A 58 -10.89 2.47 -1.77
C ILE A 58 -11.46 1.79 -0.51
N ASP A 59 -10.59 1.53 0.46
CA ASP A 59 -10.86 0.81 1.71
C ASP A 59 -11.15 -0.69 1.56
N MET A 60 -11.20 -1.24 0.34
CA MET A 60 -11.20 -2.69 0.16
C MET A 60 -9.91 -3.31 0.70
N LYS A 61 -10.05 -4.49 1.30
CA LYS A 61 -8.93 -5.30 1.77
C LYS A 61 -8.71 -6.48 0.85
N LEU A 62 -7.44 -6.84 0.69
CA LEU A 62 -7.01 -7.96 -0.15
C LEU A 62 -5.79 -8.66 0.46
N GLU A 63 -5.52 -9.86 -0.02
CA GLU A 63 -4.31 -10.62 0.30
C GLU A 63 -3.24 -10.34 -0.75
N TYR A 64 -2.13 -9.73 -0.33
CA TYR A 64 -1.04 -9.34 -1.21
C TYR A 64 0.18 -10.24 -1.05
N CYS A 65 0.67 -10.83 -2.15
CA CYS A 65 1.93 -11.55 -2.21
C CYS A 65 3.10 -10.55 -2.11
N TYR A 66 3.66 -10.37 -0.91
CA TYR A 66 4.76 -9.43 -0.72
C TYR A 66 6.14 -10.05 -1.01
N ASP A 67 6.27 -11.37 -0.90
CA ASP A 67 7.48 -12.13 -1.25
C ASP A 67 7.12 -13.29 -2.18
N ILE A 68 7.34 -13.08 -3.48
CA ILE A 68 7.03 -14.05 -4.54
C ILE A 68 7.92 -15.30 -4.41
N GLN A 69 9.18 -15.15 -3.99
CA GLN A 69 10.11 -16.28 -3.93
C GLN A 69 9.74 -17.25 -2.82
N ARG A 70 9.19 -16.71 -1.73
CA ARG A 70 8.79 -17.48 -0.55
C ARG A 70 7.29 -17.76 -0.48
N ASP A 71 6.53 -17.28 -1.46
CA ASP A 71 5.07 -17.44 -1.54
C ASP A 71 4.38 -16.95 -0.25
N LEU A 72 4.79 -15.77 0.21
CA LEU A 72 4.28 -15.15 1.45
C LEU A 72 3.31 -14.03 1.14
N TYR A 73 2.21 -14.06 1.88
CA TYR A 73 1.09 -13.15 1.69
C TYR A 73 0.75 -12.44 3.00
N TRP A 74 0.22 -11.23 2.87
CA TRP A 74 -0.33 -10.48 3.99
C TRP A 74 -1.51 -9.62 3.59
N LEU A 75 -2.30 -9.22 4.57
CA LEU A 75 -3.44 -8.36 4.35
C LEU A 75 -3.00 -6.92 4.09
N THR A 76 -3.62 -6.32 3.08
CA THR A 76 -3.45 -4.91 2.71
C THR A 76 -4.79 -4.26 2.47
N GLN A 77 -4.89 -2.95 2.72
CA GLN A 77 -6.04 -2.10 2.40
C GLN A 77 -5.68 -1.14 1.28
N ILE A 78 -6.61 -0.95 0.34
CA ILE A 78 -6.48 0.01 -0.76
C ILE A 78 -6.68 1.43 -0.21
N GLN A 79 -5.65 2.25 -0.30
CA GLN A 79 -5.69 3.67 0.11
C GLN A 79 -6.10 4.57 -1.05
N LEU A 80 -5.59 4.28 -2.25
CA LEU A 80 -5.86 5.05 -3.46
C LEU A 80 -5.88 4.14 -4.68
N ILE A 81 -6.64 4.55 -5.69
CA ILE A 81 -6.67 3.92 -7.01
C ILE A 81 -6.21 4.95 -8.03
N SER A 82 -5.22 4.59 -8.84
CA SER A 82 -4.72 5.42 -9.94
C SER A 82 -4.57 4.53 -11.17
N HIS A 83 -5.58 4.56 -12.02
CA HIS A 83 -5.63 3.75 -13.23
C HIS A 83 -5.40 2.26 -12.90
N SER A 84 -4.37 1.65 -13.50
CA SER A 84 -3.98 0.26 -13.28
C SER A 84 -3.11 0.04 -12.03
N LEU A 85 -2.89 1.06 -11.21
CA LEU A 85 -2.12 1.00 -9.97
C LEU A 85 -3.02 1.24 -8.76
N ILE A 86 -2.77 0.53 -7.68
CA ILE A 86 -3.41 0.73 -6.39
C ILE A 86 -2.34 1.01 -5.33
N LEU A 87 -2.59 1.98 -4.47
CA LEU A 87 -1.76 2.25 -3.31
C LEU A 87 -2.24 1.36 -2.17
N LEU A 88 -1.34 0.52 -1.64
CA LEU A 88 -1.64 -0.45 -0.61
C LEU A 88 -0.99 -0.06 0.71
N HIS A 89 -1.75 -0.21 1.79
CA HIS A 89 -1.30 -0.10 3.17
C HIS A 89 -1.38 -1.46 3.86
N TYR A 90 -0.33 -1.89 4.57
CA TYR A 90 -0.36 -3.15 5.30
C TYR A 90 -1.26 -3.09 6.53
N VAL A 91 -2.17 -4.05 6.65
CA VAL A 91 -2.98 -4.19 7.87
C VAL A 91 -2.05 -4.50 9.05
N GLY A 92 -2.15 -3.68 10.10
CA GLY A 92 -1.32 -3.78 11.31
C GLY A 92 -0.30 -2.64 11.45
N LEU A 93 -0.10 -1.83 10.41
CA LEU A 93 0.55 -0.53 10.57
C LEU A 93 -0.47 0.54 11.04
N PRO A 94 -0.02 1.68 11.58
CA PRO A 94 -0.90 2.79 11.94
C PRO A 94 -1.48 3.47 10.70
N ASP A 95 -2.77 3.77 10.74
CA ASP A 95 -3.49 4.39 9.61
C ASP A 95 -2.98 5.82 9.28
N ASP A 96 -2.35 6.49 10.26
CA ASP A 96 -1.75 7.82 10.10
C ASP A 96 -0.31 7.78 9.55
N ASP A 97 0.29 6.59 9.45
CA ASP A 97 1.67 6.39 9.00
C ASP A 97 1.72 5.80 7.57
N THR A 98 1.69 6.70 6.58
CA THR A 98 1.73 6.35 5.16
C THR A 98 3.14 6.11 4.61
N SER A 99 4.17 6.14 5.46
CA SER A 99 5.58 6.05 5.04
C SER A 99 5.96 4.68 4.45
N ASN A 100 5.12 3.67 4.66
CA ASN A 100 5.31 2.30 4.18
C ASN A 100 4.25 1.88 3.15
N ASP A 101 3.44 2.82 2.66
CA ASP A 101 2.49 2.56 1.59
C ASP A 101 3.23 2.31 0.28
N PHE A 102 2.70 1.44 -0.57
CA PHE A 102 3.36 1.07 -1.81
C PHE A 102 2.38 0.87 -2.96
N TRP A 103 2.81 1.23 -4.16
CA TRP A 103 2.02 1.02 -5.37
C TRP A 103 2.15 -0.43 -5.86
N ALA A 104 1.02 -1.03 -6.19
CA ALA A 104 0.91 -2.34 -6.80
C ALA A 104 0.12 -2.25 -8.12
N TYR A 105 0.51 -3.07 -9.09
CA TYR A 105 -0.22 -3.19 -10.35
C TYR A 105 -1.41 -4.14 -10.18
N ILE A 106 -2.61 -3.69 -10.57
CA ILE A 106 -3.89 -4.42 -10.42
C ILE A 106 -3.83 -5.79 -11.10
N TYR A 107 -3.21 -5.86 -12.29
CA TYR A 107 -3.08 -7.11 -13.05
C TYR A 107 -1.80 -7.88 -12.73
N GLY A 108 -1.02 -7.40 -11.75
CA GLY A 108 0.02 -8.21 -11.16
C GLY A 108 -0.66 -9.37 -10.42
N GLN A 109 -0.23 -10.61 -10.68
CA GLN A 109 -0.75 -11.82 -10.04
C GLN A 109 -0.35 -11.92 -8.55
N ARG A 110 -0.41 -10.80 -7.84
CA ARG A 110 0.02 -10.61 -6.45
C ARG A 110 -1.15 -10.21 -5.57
N CYS A 111 -2.21 -9.64 -6.15
CA CYS A 111 -3.40 -9.22 -5.43
C CYS A 111 -4.46 -10.32 -5.52
N HIS A 112 -4.94 -10.78 -4.37
CA HIS A 112 -5.94 -11.84 -4.28
C HIS A 112 -7.09 -11.44 -3.35
N PRO A 113 -8.32 -11.93 -3.61
CA PRO A 113 -9.42 -11.70 -2.69
C PRO A 113 -9.14 -12.32 -1.31
N ILE A 114 -9.80 -11.79 -0.29
CA ILE A 114 -9.77 -12.36 1.06
C ILE A 114 -10.22 -13.82 1.03
N GLY A 115 -9.46 -14.70 1.67
CA GLY A 115 -9.71 -16.15 1.72
C GLY A 115 -8.86 -16.95 0.73
N TRP A 116 -8.23 -16.32 -0.26
CA TRP A 116 -7.49 -17.02 -1.32
C TRP A 116 -6.33 -17.86 -0.78
N CYS A 117 -5.57 -17.36 0.18
CA CYS A 117 -4.46 -18.10 0.81
C CYS A 117 -4.96 -19.36 1.49
N LYS A 118 -6.12 -19.29 2.16
CA LYS A 118 -6.74 -20.46 2.81
C LYS A 118 -7.15 -21.51 1.78
N GLU A 119 -7.79 -21.08 0.69
CA GLU A 119 -8.22 -21.98 -0.39
C GLU A 119 -7.04 -22.62 -1.13
N ASN A 120 -5.95 -21.87 -1.30
CA ASN A 120 -4.78 -22.30 -2.08
C ASN A 120 -3.63 -22.83 -1.21
N SER A 121 -3.89 -23.10 0.08
CA SER A 121 -2.90 -23.61 1.04
C SER A 121 -1.60 -22.79 1.09
N LYS A 122 -1.74 -21.46 1.05
CA LYS A 122 -0.63 -20.49 1.08
C LYS A 122 -0.36 -19.99 2.48
N LEU A 123 0.87 -19.52 2.69
CA LEU A 123 1.32 -18.98 3.96
C LEU A 123 0.96 -17.50 4.09
N MET A 124 0.13 -17.20 5.08
CA MET A 124 -0.18 -15.84 5.49
C MET A 124 0.68 -15.45 6.69
N LEU A 125 1.77 -14.70 6.45
CA LEU A 125 2.72 -14.28 7.49
C LEU A 125 2.95 -12.77 7.43
N PRO A 126 3.06 -12.09 8.59
CA PRO A 126 3.26 -10.65 8.60
C PRO A 126 4.62 -10.27 8.02
N PRO A 127 4.69 -9.22 7.17
CA PRO A 127 5.94 -8.64 6.74
C PRO A 127 6.78 -8.18 7.94
N PRO A 128 8.12 -8.20 7.85
CA PRO A 128 8.98 -7.78 8.95
C PRO A 128 8.68 -6.38 9.48
N ILE A 129 8.21 -5.45 8.63
CA ILE A 129 7.84 -4.09 9.04
C ILE A 129 6.65 -4.10 10.01
N VAL A 130 5.63 -4.91 9.74
CA VAL A 130 4.44 -5.07 10.59
C VAL A 130 4.85 -5.65 11.94
N THR A 131 5.65 -6.72 11.93
CA THR A 131 6.13 -7.36 13.17
C THR A 131 7.01 -6.43 14.00
N LYS A 132 7.94 -5.70 13.37
CA LYS A 132 8.81 -4.73 14.05
C LYS A 132 8.00 -3.61 14.71
N ARG A 133 7.03 -3.03 13.98
CA ARG A 133 6.19 -1.94 14.49
C ARG A 133 5.38 -2.39 15.70
N ALA A 134 4.82 -3.60 15.64
CA ALA A 134 4.04 -4.15 16.75
C ALA A 134 4.90 -4.37 18.02
N ILE A 135 6.12 -4.89 17.89
CA ILE A 135 7.06 -5.07 19.02
C ILE A 135 7.43 -3.71 19.64
N GLN A 136 7.66 -2.69 18.82
CA GLN A 136 7.96 -1.34 19.31
C GLN A 136 6.80 -0.75 20.12
N GLN A 137 5.56 -0.91 19.64
CA GLN A 137 4.37 -0.45 20.35
C GLN A 137 4.21 -1.12 21.71
N ILE A 138 4.43 -2.43 21.80
CA ILE A 138 4.40 -3.18 23.07
C ILE A 138 5.46 -2.66 24.04
N THR A 139 6.67 -2.43 23.53
CA THR A 139 7.80 -1.94 24.35
C THR A 139 7.49 -0.55 24.92
N LEU A 140 6.91 0.35 24.11
CA LEU A 140 6.50 1.68 24.56
C LEU A 140 5.38 1.63 25.60
N HIS A 141 4.39 0.76 25.42
CA HIS A 141 3.28 0.60 26.36
C HIS A 141 3.76 0.12 27.74
N ASN A 142 4.62 -0.91 27.77
CA ASN A 142 5.14 -1.49 29.00
C ASN A 142 5.99 -0.50 29.82
N ASN A 143 6.72 0.39 29.15
CA ASN A 143 7.51 1.45 29.79
C ASN A 143 6.63 2.54 30.42
N HIS A 144 5.48 2.86 29.83
CA HIS A 144 4.54 3.83 30.42
C HIS A 144 3.81 3.26 31.65
N THR A 145 3.52 1.96 31.67
CA THR A 145 2.87 1.29 32.83
C THR A 145 3.81 1.09 34.02
N THR A 146 5.13 1.17 33.85
CA THR A 146 6.11 1.03 34.95
C THR A 146 6.47 2.34 35.65
N SER A 147 5.88 3.47 35.25
CA SER A 147 6.12 4.78 35.90
C SER A 147 5.16 5.10 37.04
N ASN A 148 4.13 4.30 37.31
CA ASN A 148 3.18 4.53 38.39
C ASN A 148 3.03 3.27 39.27
N GLY A 149 3.80 3.19 40.34
CA GLY A 149 3.59 2.23 41.44
C GLY A 149 4.88 1.64 41.98
N ASN A 150 5.31 2.13 43.15
CA ASN A 150 6.19 1.39 44.03
C ASN A 150 5.51 0.05 44.39
N ASP A 151 6.13 -1.09 44.08
CA ASP A 151 6.39 -2.15 45.06
C ASP A 151 7.16 -3.34 44.45
N LYS A 152 7.99 -3.92 45.30
CA LYS A 152 8.96 -4.99 45.02
C LYS A 152 8.25 -6.29 44.62
N GLN A 153 8.69 -6.95 43.55
CA GLN A 153 9.21 -8.32 43.65
C GLN A 153 9.97 -8.76 42.40
N SER A 154 11.25 -9.05 42.61
CA SER A 154 12.05 -9.98 41.82
C SER A 154 11.33 -11.31 41.66
N ASN A 155 11.28 -11.86 40.45
CA ASN A 155 11.51 -13.30 40.24
C ASN A 155 11.84 -13.64 38.78
N MET A 156 12.75 -14.60 38.68
CA MET A 156 13.31 -15.26 37.51
C MET A 156 12.31 -15.65 36.43
N ILE A 157 12.67 -15.43 35.17
CA ILE A 157 12.57 -16.47 34.14
C ILE A 157 13.91 -16.52 33.39
N LYS A 158 14.77 -17.47 33.78
CA LYS A 158 15.69 -18.13 32.83
C LYS A 158 14.83 -19.05 31.98
N GLY A 159 15.00 -19.02 30.66
CA GLY A 159 14.26 -19.87 29.74
C GLY A 159 14.76 -19.72 28.31
N ASP A 160 15.89 -20.36 28.05
CA ASP A 160 16.29 -21.06 26.84
C ASP A 160 15.85 -20.55 25.46
N THR A 161 16.87 -20.20 24.68
CA THR A 161 16.87 -20.24 23.22
C THR A 161 16.48 -21.64 22.72
N ASN A 162 15.67 -21.67 21.65
CA ASN A 162 15.34 -22.80 20.75
C ASN A 162 13.96 -23.46 20.98
N ASN A 163 12.93 -22.98 20.27
CA ASN A 163 12.27 -23.77 19.22
C ASN A 163 11.05 -23.08 18.58
N ILE A 164 10.90 -23.41 17.31
CA ILE A 164 9.91 -23.00 16.30
C ILE A 164 8.48 -23.33 16.77
N THR A 165 7.58 -22.36 16.67
CA THR A 165 6.18 -22.38 16.18
C THR A 165 5.50 -21.13 16.74
N GLN A 166 5.84 -19.96 16.22
CA GLN A 166 5.16 -18.73 16.62
C GLN A 166 3.92 -18.56 15.76
N THR A 167 2.80 -19.09 16.24
CA THR A 167 1.51 -18.44 16.03
C THR A 167 1.70 -16.95 16.34
N PRO A 168 1.41 -16.04 15.39
CA PRO A 168 1.46 -14.61 15.66
C PRO A 168 0.70 -14.26 16.94
N PRO A 169 1.18 -13.31 17.74
CA PRO A 169 0.54 -12.97 19.00
C PRO A 169 -0.92 -12.56 18.76
N ALA A 170 -1.83 -13.03 19.62
CA ALA A 170 -3.29 -13.03 19.41
C ALA A 170 -3.88 -11.69 18.97
N TYR A 171 -3.31 -10.55 19.40
CA TYR A 171 -3.77 -9.21 18.99
C TYR A 171 -3.63 -8.94 17.48
N LEU A 172 -2.69 -9.63 16.81
CA LEU A 172 -2.50 -9.55 15.38
C LEU A 172 -3.61 -10.31 14.63
N PHE A 173 -4.17 -11.35 15.24
CA PHE A 173 -5.33 -12.10 14.73
C PHE A 173 -6.66 -11.50 15.18
N ASP A 174 -6.76 -10.84 16.33
CA ASP A 174 -8.00 -10.20 16.79
C ASP A 174 -8.42 -9.04 15.87
N LYS A 175 -7.43 -8.33 15.30
CA LYS A 175 -7.70 -7.39 14.20
C LYS A 175 -8.03 -8.09 12.87
N VAL A 176 -7.67 -9.35 12.66
CA VAL A 176 -7.90 -10.06 11.38
C VAL A 176 -9.20 -10.88 11.41
N ASN A 177 -9.61 -11.39 12.57
CA ASN A 177 -10.77 -12.26 12.76
C ASN A 177 -12.09 -11.50 12.93
N ASN A 178 -12.06 -10.18 13.15
CA ASN A 178 -13.28 -9.33 13.17
C ASN A 178 -13.84 -9.01 11.77
N PHE A 179 -13.31 -9.64 10.71
CA PHE A 179 -13.71 -9.35 9.33
C PHE A 179 -14.31 -10.56 8.59
N ALA A 180 -14.55 -11.67 9.29
CA ALA A 180 -15.25 -12.83 8.78
C ALA A 180 -16.65 -12.96 9.42
N THR A 181 -17.49 -11.94 9.24
CA THR A 181 -18.95 -12.00 9.37
C THR A 181 -19.58 -10.99 8.44
#